data_AF-A0AAD5MUP0-F1
#
_entry.id   AF-A0AAD5MUP0-F1
#
_cell.length_a   1.000
_cell.length_b   1.000
_cell.length_c   1.000
_cell.angle_alpha   90.00
_cell.angle_beta   90.00
_cell.angle_gamma   90.00
#
_symmetry.space_group_name_H-M   'P 1'
#
loop_
_entity.id
_entity.type
_entity.pdbx_description
1 polymer ?
#
loop_
_entity_poly.entity_id
_entity_poly.type
_entity_poly.pdbx_seq_one_letter_code
_entity_poly.pdbx_strand_id
1 'polypeptide(L)'
;MKQPIHICVYERDGLPQIQSEYTVMLDIFVVRGPFDKAAGSPLRPSTSALKTPLYIAKGAVQASLSRAAVQWMNLINLTQLITQFNSGQNSVDEMLMSTLQIAEHWKMPGGFTDRCIKHGFHYDGITRMVQWKNSSTECKANFLRHLVCVLGVEDLPSILKYRHILVNKMLPSFDYGAIACVSELLFNRTHFDNGNDTLDVRYYENLPIVRFNKATNQKNMQELCQNPYEYK
;
A
#
# COMPACT_ATOMS: atom_id res chain seq x y z
N MET A 1 29.88 -7.00 12.83
CA MET A 1 29.53 -8.37 12.38
C MET A 1 29.13 -8.28 10.92
N LYS A 2 29.82 -9.00 10.03
CA LYS A 2 29.48 -9.08 8.60
C LYS A 2 28.35 -10.11 8.46
N GLN A 3 27.18 -9.71 7.98
CA GLN A 3 26.17 -10.67 7.53
C GLN A 3 26.71 -11.41 6.30
N PRO A 4 26.61 -12.74 6.21
CA PRO A 4 26.96 -13.46 5.00
C PRO A 4 26.01 -13.03 3.89
N ILE A 5 26.57 -12.50 2.81
CA ILE A 5 25.83 -12.28 1.56
C ILE A 5 25.64 -13.68 0.97
N HIS A 6 24.46 -14.28 1.19
CA HIS A 6 24.04 -15.44 0.41
C HIS A 6 23.78 -14.97 -1.00
N ILE A 7 24.75 -15.18 -1.89
CA ILE A 7 24.57 -15.00 -3.33
C ILE A 7 23.70 -16.18 -3.77
N CYS A 8 22.43 -15.95 -4.10
CA CYS A 8 21.63 -16.99 -4.75
C CYS A 8 22.15 -17.14 -6.18
N VAL A 9 22.84 -18.24 -6.44
CA VAL A 9 23.29 -18.62 -7.77
C VAL A 9 22.19 -19.46 -8.39
N TYR A 10 21.52 -18.94 -9.43
CA TYR A 10 20.54 -19.71 -10.20
C TYR A 10 21.21 -20.26 -11.46
N GLU A 11 21.27 -21.58 -11.58
CA GLU A 11 21.71 -22.31 -12.77
C GLU A 11 20.54 -22.36 -13.77
N ARG A 12 20.74 -21.85 -14.99
CA ARG A 12 19.69 -21.74 -16.02
C ARG A 12 19.41 -23.09 -16.66
N ASP A 13 18.46 -23.85 -16.12
CA ASP A 13 17.82 -24.93 -16.87
C ASP A 13 16.30 -24.73 -16.95
N GLY A 14 15.82 -24.45 -18.18
CA GLY A 14 14.41 -24.59 -18.59
C GLY A 14 13.42 -23.50 -18.15
N LEU A 15 13.18 -22.49 -18.99
CA LEU A 15 12.07 -21.53 -18.84
C LEU A 15 10.79 -22.04 -19.54
N PRO A 16 9.63 -22.13 -18.85
CA PRO A 16 8.34 -22.20 -19.52
C PRO A 16 7.88 -20.79 -19.96
N GLN A 17 7.34 -20.68 -21.17
CA GLN A 17 6.72 -19.45 -21.67
C GLN A 17 5.41 -19.19 -20.93
N ILE A 18 5.31 -18.03 -20.26
CA ILE A 18 4.05 -17.51 -19.71
C ILE A 18 3.66 -16.29 -20.56
N GLN A 19 2.57 -16.43 -21.31
CA GLN A 19 1.96 -15.33 -22.07
C GLN A 19 1.32 -14.33 -21.10
N SER A 20 1.60 -13.04 -21.27
CA SER A 20 0.96 -11.99 -20.47
C SER A 20 -0.31 -11.49 -21.15
N GLU A 21 -1.47 -11.83 -20.62
CA GLU A 21 -2.71 -11.10 -20.87
C GLU A 21 -2.81 -9.91 -19.92
N TYR A 22 -3.01 -8.73 -20.49
CA TYR A 22 -3.16 -7.48 -19.74
C TYR A 22 -4.58 -7.41 -19.15
N THR A 23 -4.74 -7.88 -17.91
CA THR A 23 -5.88 -7.49 -17.07
C THR A 23 -5.41 -6.36 -16.15
N VAL A 24 -6.12 -5.23 -16.13
CA VAL A 24 -5.93 -4.20 -15.09
C VAL A 24 -6.45 -4.78 -13.78
N MET A 25 -5.57 -5.49 -13.07
CA MET A 25 -5.88 -6.09 -11.79
C MET A 25 -5.79 -5.00 -10.73
N LEU A 26 -6.94 -4.62 -10.17
CA LEU A 26 -6.97 -3.86 -8.92
C LEU A 26 -6.53 -4.84 -7.82
N ASP A 27 -5.24 -4.81 -7.45
CA ASP A 27 -4.73 -5.68 -6.41
C ASP A 27 -5.21 -5.19 -5.03
N ILE A 28 -6.36 -5.72 -4.59
CA ILE A 28 -6.87 -5.54 -3.23
C ILE A 28 -6.28 -6.65 -2.35
N PHE A 29 -5.44 -6.27 -1.40
CA PHE A 29 -5.00 -7.18 -0.35
C PHE A 29 -5.90 -7.04 0.87
N VAL A 30 -6.61 -8.10 1.23
CA VAL A 30 -7.41 -8.15 2.46
C VAL A 30 -6.52 -8.61 3.60
N VAL A 31 -6.15 -7.68 4.48
CA VAL A 31 -5.30 -7.98 5.64
C VAL A 31 -6.16 -8.46 6.80
N ARG A 32 -5.84 -9.62 7.37
CA ARG A 32 -6.41 -10.07 8.65
C ARG A 32 -5.58 -9.45 9.78
N GLY A 33 -6.22 -8.67 10.66
CA GLY A 33 -5.59 -8.12 11.85
C GLY A 33 -6.57 -8.07 13.01
N PRO A 34 -6.10 -7.93 14.26
CA PRO A 34 -6.95 -7.87 15.47
C PRO A 34 -7.89 -6.65 15.53
N PHE A 35 -7.90 -5.81 14.49
CA PHE A 35 -8.72 -4.61 14.34
C PHE A 35 -10.17 -4.90 13.89
N ASP A 36 -10.61 -6.15 13.88
CA ASP A 36 -12.01 -6.54 13.61
C ASP A 36 -13.02 -6.06 14.68
N LYS A 37 -12.58 -5.28 15.68
CA LYS A 37 -13.48 -4.58 16.61
C LYS A 37 -13.98 -3.25 16.04
N ALA A 38 -14.72 -3.30 14.93
CA ALA A 38 -15.70 -2.26 14.59
C ALA A 38 -17.10 -2.71 15.07
N ALA A 39 -17.22 -3.10 16.34
CA ALA A 39 -18.50 -3.35 16.97
C ALA A 39 -19.14 -1.99 17.32
N GLY A 40 -19.82 -1.37 16.36
CA GLY A 40 -20.70 -0.23 16.64
C GLY A 40 -20.77 0.91 15.61
N SER A 41 -19.93 0.94 14.57
CA SER A 41 -20.07 1.96 13.52
C SER A 41 -21.19 1.59 12.54
N PRO A 42 -22.07 2.52 12.14
CA PRO A 42 -23.05 2.27 11.09
C PRO A 42 -22.33 1.79 9.81
N LEU A 43 -22.73 0.64 9.29
CA LEU A 43 -22.16 0.09 8.05
C LEU A 43 -22.52 0.90 6.79
N ARG A 44 -23.31 1.98 6.93
CA ARG A 44 -23.73 2.86 5.84
C ARG A 44 -23.56 4.33 6.21
N PRO A 45 -23.13 5.19 5.27
CA PRO A 45 -23.12 6.63 5.45
C PRO A 45 -24.50 7.18 5.81
N SER A 46 -24.54 8.24 6.63
CA SER A 46 -25.79 8.96 6.90
C SER A 46 -26.24 9.78 5.69
N THR A 47 -27.53 10.13 5.63
CA THR A 47 -28.06 11.02 4.58
C THR A 47 -27.38 12.39 4.57
N SER A 48 -26.95 12.90 5.74
CA SER A 48 -26.17 14.14 5.83
C SER A 48 -24.76 13.98 5.25
N ALA A 49 -24.12 12.83 5.46
CA ALA A 49 -22.82 12.52 4.88
C ALA A 49 -22.88 12.47 3.35
N LEU A 50 -23.92 11.89 2.76
CA LEU A 50 -24.08 11.84 1.30
C LEU A 50 -24.26 13.22 0.64
N LYS A 51 -24.68 14.23 1.40
CA LYS A 51 -24.78 15.63 0.92
C LYS A 51 -23.48 16.40 1.05
N THR A 52 -22.48 15.84 1.74
CA THR A 52 -21.19 16.49 1.92
C THR A 52 -20.34 16.29 0.67
N PRO A 53 -19.76 17.34 0.08
CA PRO A 53 -18.89 17.21 -1.08
C PRO A 53 -17.69 16.29 -0.78
N LEU A 54 -17.40 15.35 -1.68
CA LEU A 54 -16.20 14.53 -1.60
C LEU A 54 -14.99 15.34 -2.03
N TYR A 55 -13.92 15.27 -1.24
CA TYR A 55 -12.61 15.71 -1.68
C TYR A 55 -11.93 14.60 -2.47
N ILE A 56 -11.66 14.86 -3.75
CA ILE A 56 -11.06 13.88 -4.64
C ILE A 56 -9.55 13.82 -4.41
N ALA A 57 -9.04 12.64 -4.09
CA ALA A 57 -7.62 12.41 -3.92
C ALA A 57 -7.09 11.39 -4.92
N LYS A 58 -5.82 11.54 -5.25
CA LYS A 58 -5.05 10.64 -6.10
C LYS A 58 -4.05 9.86 -5.26
N GLY A 59 -3.88 8.57 -5.55
CA GLY A 59 -2.91 7.70 -4.90
C GLY A 59 -2.52 6.53 -5.79
N ALA A 60 -2.33 5.34 -5.21
CA ALA A 60 -2.03 4.13 -5.96
C ALA A 60 -3.29 3.31 -6.24
N VAL A 61 -3.25 2.50 -7.31
CA VAL A 61 -4.31 1.53 -7.63
C VAL A 61 -4.36 0.36 -6.64
N GLN A 62 -3.24 0.04 -6.01
CA GLN A 62 -3.14 -1.02 -5.00
C GLN A 62 -3.50 -0.49 -3.61
N ALA A 63 -4.36 -1.24 -2.92
CA ALA A 63 -4.79 -0.91 -1.56
C ALA A 63 -4.76 -2.14 -0.65
N SER A 64 -4.42 -1.90 0.62
CA SER A 64 -4.59 -2.87 1.69
C SER A 64 -5.83 -2.49 2.47
N LEU A 65 -6.85 -3.35 2.49
CA LEU A 65 -8.14 -3.08 3.09
C LEU A 65 -8.46 -4.10 4.18
N SER A 66 -9.11 -3.64 5.25
CA SER A 66 -9.65 -4.55 6.26
C SER A 66 -10.87 -5.29 5.71
N ARG A 67 -11.18 -6.46 6.29
CA ARG A 67 -12.42 -7.18 5.97
C ARG A 67 -13.66 -6.28 6.15
N ALA A 68 -13.69 -5.49 7.22
CA ALA A 68 -14.78 -4.56 7.49
C ALA A 68 -14.92 -3.50 6.40
N ALA A 69 -13.80 -2.97 5.87
CA ALA A 69 -13.83 -2.02 4.76
C ALA A 69 -14.43 -2.66 3.48
N VAL A 70 -14.04 -3.90 3.17
CA VAL A 70 -14.59 -4.64 2.02
C VAL A 70 -16.09 -4.89 2.19
N GLN A 71 -16.52 -5.31 3.39
CA GLN A 71 -17.95 -5.49 3.68
C GLN A 71 -18.72 -4.18 3.55
N TRP A 72 -18.17 -3.09 4.06
CA TRP A 72 -18.75 -1.75 3.91
C TRP A 72 -18.90 -1.36 2.45
N MET A 73 -17.87 -1.57 1.61
CA MET A 73 -17.92 -1.27 0.17
C MET A 73 -19.01 -2.06 -0.54
N ASN A 74 -19.26 -3.31 -0.15
CA ASN A 74 -20.32 -4.15 -0.72
C ASN A 74 -21.75 -3.69 -0.32
N LEU A 75 -21.88 -2.89 0.74
CA LEU A 75 -23.18 -2.44 1.27
C LEU A 75 -23.62 -1.07 0.75
N ILE A 76 -22.71 -0.30 0.16
CA ILE A 76 -22.97 1.04 -0.35
C ILE A 76 -23.08 1.04 -1.87
N ASN A 77 -23.92 1.91 -2.42
CA ASN A 77 -24.03 2.07 -3.87
C ASN A 77 -22.99 3.08 -4.37
N LEU A 78 -21.90 2.56 -4.94
CA LEU A 78 -20.83 3.37 -5.55
C LEU A 78 -21.03 3.63 -7.05
N THR A 79 -22.11 3.14 -7.67
CA THR A 79 -22.28 3.17 -9.14
C THR A 79 -22.14 4.58 -9.70
N GLN A 80 -22.80 5.58 -9.11
CA GLN A 80 -22.72 6.95 -9.60
C GLN A 80 -21.29 7.52 -9.48
N LEU A 81 -20.61 7.25 -8.37
CA LEU A 81 -19.24 7.70 -8.15
C LEU A 81 -18.27 7.05 -9.14
N ILE A 82 -18.41 5.74 -9.36
CA ILE A 82 -17.60 4.98 -10.33
C ILE A 82 -17.85 5.50 -11.75
N THR A 83 -19.11 5.73 -12.14
CA THR A 83 -19.45 6.30 -13.45
C THR A 83 -18.82 7.69 -13.63
N GLN A 84 -18.82 8.53 -12.59
CA GLN A 84 -18.17 9.84 -12.62
C GLN A 84 -16.66 9.70 -12.81
N PHE A 85 -15.99 8.84 -12.04
CA PHE A 85 -14.56 8.60 -12.25
C PHE A 85 -14.25 8.06 -13.65
N ASN A 86 -15.05 7.10 -14.14
CA ASN A 86 -14.87 6.52 -15.49
C ASN A 86 -15.11 7.52 -16.64
N SER A 87 -15.77 8.64 -16.38
CA SER A 87 -15.90 9.73 -17.35
C SER A 87 -14.62 10.58 -17.49
N GLY A 88 -13.67 10.43 -16.55
CA GLY A 88 -12.35 11.05 -16.62
C GLY A 88 -11.46 10.41 -17.67
N GLN A 89 -10.45 11.16 -18.14
CA GLN A 89 -9.60 10.72 -19.25
C GLN A 89 -8.34 9.97 -18.80
N ASN A 90 -7.74 10.33 -17.65
CA ASN A 90 -6.41 9.86 -17.26
C ASN A 90 -6.38 9.39 -15.80
N SER A 91 -5.74 8.24 -15.55
CA SER A 91 -5.42 7.71 -14.21
C SER A 91 -6.61 7.66 -13.23
N VAL A 92 -7.81 7.37 -13.73
CA VAL A 92 -9.05 7.36 -12.93
C VAL A 92 -9.09 6.21 -11.92
N ASP A 93 -8.37 5.14 -12.23
CA ASP A 93 -8.09 3.99 -11.37
C ASP A 93 -7.28 4.35 -10.12
N GLU A 94 -6.52 5.45 -10.15
CA GLU A 94 -5.72 5.96 -9.02
C GLU A 94 -6.52 6.84 -8.04
N MET A 95 -7.82 7.06 -8.29
CA MET A 95 -8.62 8.06 -7.56
C MET A 95 -9.63 7.47 -6.60
N LEU A 96 -10.30 6.36 -6.97
CA LEU A 96 -11.43 5.81 -6.21
C LEU A 96 -11.03 5.41 -4.77
N MET A 97 -10.03 4.55 -4.62
CA MET A 97 -9.63 4.04 -3.31
C MET A 97 -9.11 5.14 -2.39
N SER A 98 -8.29 6.04 -2.93
CA SER A 98 -7.73 7.19 -2.19
C SER A 98 -8.84 8.13 -1.71
N THR A 99 -9.84 8.40 -2.58
CA THR A 99 -10.99 9.25 -2.25
C THR A 99 -11.86 8.61 -1.15
N LEU A 100 -12.17 7.31 -1.26
CA LEU A 100 -12.95 6.60 -0.24
C LEU A 100 -12.24 6.56 1.11
N GLN A 101 -10.92 6.37 1.11
CA GLN A 101 -10.13 6.31 2.34
C GLN A 101 -10.12 7.63 3.11
N ILE A 102 -10.21 8.79 2.45
CA ILE A 102 -10.16 10.08 3.15
C ILE A 102 -11.54 10.70 3.42
N ALA A 103 -12.61 10.08 2.92
CA ALA A 103 -13.98 10.51 3.13
C ALA A 103 -14.44 10.24 4.59
N GLU A 104 -13.94 11.04 5.53
CA GLU A 104 -14.16 10.88 6.99
C GLU A 104 -15.65 10.76 7.34
N HIS A 105 -16.51 11.47 6.62
CA HIS A 105 -17.94 11.53 6.82
C HIS A 105 -18.67 10.25 6.35
N TRP A 106 -18.04 9.46 5.46
CA TRP A 106 -18.59 8.17 4.99
C TRP A 106 -18.28 7.01 5.94
N LYS A 107 -17.38 7.23 6.92
CA LYS A 107 -17.06 6.30 8.00
C LYS A 107 -16.68 4.89 7.50
N MET A 108 -15.95 4.82 6.39
CA MET A 108 -15.36 3.56 5.93
C MET A 108 -14.40 3.02 7.01
N PRO A 109 -14.53 1.74 7.41
CA PRO A 109 -13.62 1.14 8.39
C PRO A 109 -12.15 1.24 7.98
N GLY A 110 -11.29 1.70 8.88
CA GLY A 110 -9.86 1.91 8.58
C GLY A 110 -9.57 3.13 7.69
N GLY A 111 -10.57 3.98 7.43
CA GLY A 111 -10.39 5.25 6.75
C GLY A 111 -9.58 6.27 7.55
N PHE A 112 -9.33 7.41 6.92
CA PHE A 112 -8.57 8.55 7.39
C PHE A 112 -9.42 9.83 7.29
N THR A 113 -8.76 10.95 7.03
CA THR A 113 -9.36 12.28 6.92
C THR A 113 -8.79 13.05 5.74
N ASP A 114 -9.65 13.79 5.05
CA ASP A 114 -9.28 14.73 4.00
C ASP A 114 -8.64 16.01 4.55
N ARG A 115 -8.89 16.34 5.84
CA ARG A 115 -8.29 17.49 6.54
C ARG A 115 -6.76 17.54 6.41
N CYS A 116 -6.06 16.41 6.60
CA CYS A 116 -4.61 16.42 6.56
C CYS A 116 -4.10 16.72 5.14
N ILE A 117 -4.71 16.12 4.12
CA ILE A 117 -4.34 16.36 2.71
C ILE A 117 -4.63 17.82 2.32
N LYS A 118 -5.74 18.39 2.79
CA LYS A 118 -6.07 19.81 2.59
C LYS A 118 -5.04 20.76 3.23
N HIS A 119 -4.30 20.31 4.24
CA HIS A 119 -3.18 21.03 4.85
C HIS A 119 -1.81 20.69 4.23
N GLY A 120 -1.78 19.98 3.09
CA GLY A 120 -0.56 19.61 2.39
C GLY A 120 0.18 18.41 2.99
N PHE A 121 -0.42 17.72 3.97
CA PHE A 121 0.15 16.49 4.49
C PHE A 121 -0.21 15.29 3.61
N HIS A 122 0.83 14.67 3.04
CA HIS A 122 0.75 13.41 2.32
C HIS A 122 1.36 12.31 3.20
N TYR A 123 0.67 11.17 3.29
CA TYR A 123 1.22 9.99 3.95
C TYR A 123 1.46 8.87 2.93
N ASP A 124 2.56 8.15 3.10
CA ASP A 124 2.86 7.00 2.27
C ASP A 124 2.18 5.76 2.85
N GLY A 125 1.45 5.04 1.99
CA GLY A 125 0.83 3.78 2.35
C GLY A 125 1.86 2.64 2.38
N ILE A 126 1.61 1.61 3.20
CA ILE A 126 2.52 0.45 3.31
C ILE A 126 2.27 -0.62 2.24
N THR A 127 1.22 -0.51 1.42
CA THR A 127 0.80 -1.58 0.51
C THR A 127 1.90 -1.92 -0.50
N ARG A 128 2.51 -0.92 -1.12
CA ARG A 128 3.41 -1.15 -2.26
C ARG A 128 4.48 -0.06 -2.37
N MET A 129 5.73 -0.50 -2.46
CA MET A 129 6.86 0.33 -2.87
C MET A 129 6.95 0.37 -4.40
N VAL A 130 7.10 1.57 -4.97
CA VAL A 130 7.50 1.75 -6.37
C VAL A 130 8.69 2.67 -6.43
N GLN A 131 9.73 2.22 -7.12
CA GLN A 131 10.86 3.08 -7.43
C GLN A 131 10.65 3.71 -8.80
N TRP A 132 10.45 5.01 -8.81
CA TRP A 132 10.29 5.79 -10.04
C TRP A 132 11.65 6.30 -10.51
N LYS A 133 11.77 6.62 -11.80
CA LYS A 133 12.99 7.21 -12.40
C LYS A 133 13.51 8.41 -11.61
N ASN A 134 12.60 9.24 -11.10
CA ASN A 134 12.91 10.48 -10.39
C ASN A 134 12.89 10.33 -8.86
N SER A 135 12.90 9.09 -8.34
CA SER A 135 13.07 8.85 -6.90
C SER A 135 14.48 9.27 -6.45
N SER A 136 14.64 9.56 -5.15
CA SER A 136 15.93 9.97 -4.57
C SER A 136 16.99 8.86 -4.60
N THR A 137 16.57 7.60 -4.78
CA THR A 137 17.45 6.45 -4.92
C THR A 137 17.54 6.00 -6.37
N GLU A 138 18.76 5.69 -6.80
CA GLU A 138 19.03 5.15 -8.14
C GLU A 138 18.46 3.73 -8.30
N CYS A 139 17.92 3.45 -9.49
CA CYS A 139 17.50 2.12 -9.92
C CYS A 139 18.74 1.30 -10.27
N LYS A 140 19.17 0.39 -9.37
CA LYS A 140 20.50 -0.23 -9.49
C LYS A 140 20.57 -1.26 -10.61
N ALA A 141 19.47 -1.95 -10.89
CA ALA A 141 19.36 -2.82 -12.06
C ALA A 141 19.36 -2.06 -13.40
N ASN A 142 19.31 -0.72 -13.37
CA ASN A 142 19.37 0.17 -14.54
C ASN A 142 18.36 -0.18 -15.65
N PHE A 143 17.21 -0.74 -15.28
CA PHE A 143 16.16 -1.10 -16.22
C PHE A 143 14.84 -0.43 -15.84
N LEU A 144 14.39 0.48 -16.69
CA LEU A 144 13.15 1.23 -16.51
C LEU A 144 12.10 0.75 -17.53
N ARG A 145 10.89 0.51 -17.06
CA ARG A 145 9.71 0.30 -17.90
C ARG A 145 8.63 1.29 -17.52
N HIS A 146 8.23 2.14 -18.46
CA HIS A 146 7.27 3.24 -18.22
C HIS A 146 7.65 4.14 -17.03
N LEU A 147 8.94 4.51 -16.94
CA LEU A 147 9.51 5.31 -15.85
C LEU A 147 9.52 4.63 -14.46
N VAL A 148 9.12 3.37 -14.36
CA VAL A 148 9.22 2.55 -13.16
C VAL A 148 10.44 1.64 -13.25
N CYS A 149 11.24 1.60 -12.18
CA CYS A 149 12.34 0.65 -12.04
C CYS A 149 11.81 -0.77 -11.95
N VAL A 150 12.36 -1.65 -12.78
CA VAL A 150 12.19 -3.08 -12.63
C VAL A 150 13.35 -3.57 -11.81
N LEU A 151 13.06 -4.00 -10.60
CA LEU A 151 14.04 -4.39 -9.59
C LEU A 151 14.69 -5.72 -9.98
N GLY A 152 16.03 -5.72 -9.99
CA GLY A 152 16.88 -6.89 -10.23
C GLY A 152 17.62 -7.33 -8.97
N VAL A 153 18.57 -8.27 -9.12
CA VAL A 153 19.42 -8.76 -8.01
C VAL A 153 20.23 -7.64 -7.36
N GLU A 154 20.61 -6.61 -8.13
CA GLU A 154 21.34 -5.43 -7.65
C GLU A 154 20.52 -4.59 -6.66
N ASP A 155 19.19 -4.70 -6.73
CA ASP A 155 18.27 -3.97 -5.86
C ASP A 155 17.91 -4.74 -4.58
N LEU A 156 18.31 -6.02 -4.44
CA LEU A 156 18.03 -6.83 -3.25
C LEU A 156 18.40 -6.14 -1.92
N PRO A 157 19.57 -5.49 -1.77
CA PRO A 157 19.91 -4.77 -0.54
C PRO A 157 18.96 -3.61 -0.21
N SER A 158 18.32 -3.03 -1.24
CA SER A 158 17.29 -2.00 -1.07
C SER A 158 15.93 -2.64 -0.72
N ILE A 159 15.57 -3.75 -1.39
CA ILE A 159 14.34 -4.51 -1.13
C ILE A 159 14.23 -4.91 0.33
N LEU A 160 15.33 -5.39 0.93
CA LEU A 160 15.40 -5.79 2.33
C LEU A 160 15.08 -4.68 3.34
N LYS A 161 15.19 -3.41 2.93
CA LYS A 161 15.00 -2.24 3.81
C LYS A 161 13.63 -1.61 3.65
N TYR A 162 12.87 -1.96 2.61
CA TYR A 162 11.55 -1.39 2.40
C TYR A 162 10.59 -1.87 3.47
N ARG A 163 9.82 -0.93 4.02
CA ARG A 163 8.79 -1.20 5.04
C ARG A 163 7.42 -1.50 4.42
N HIS A 164 7.38 -1.73 3.11
CA HIS A 164 6.17 -2.01 2.36
C HIS A 164 5.90 -3.51 2.31
N ILE A 165 4.64 -3.89 2.16
CA ILE A 165 4.22 -5.29 2.03
C ILE A 165 4.67 -5.86 0.69
N LEU A 166 4.61 -5.04 -0.36
CA LEU A 166 4.94 -5.43 -1.73
C LEU A 166 5.93 -4.45 -2.34
N VAL A 167 6.68 -4.93 -3.32
CA VAL A 167 7.52 -4.10 -4.19
C VAL A 167 7.04 -4.22 -5.64
N ASN A 168 7.17 -3.15 -6.40
CA ASN A 168 6.90 -3.13 -7.83
C ASN A 168 7.99 -2.31 -8.55
N LYS A 169 8.53 -2.75 -9.69
CA LYS A 169 8.14 -3.94 -10.49
C LYS A 169 9.23 -5.02 -10.44
N MET A 170 8.87 -6.29 -10.55
CA MET A 170 9.80 -7.37 -10.89
C MET A 170 9.30 -8.09 -12.14
N LEU A 171 10.21 -8.55 -13.00
CA LEU A 171 9.87 -9.22 -14.26
C LEU A 171 10.72 -10.48 -14.44
N PRO A 172 10.11 -11.68 -14.55
CA PRO A 172 10.84 -12.92 -14.83
C PRO A 172 11.70 -12.84 -16.10
N SER A 173 11.21 -12.14 -17.13
CA SER A 173 11.92 -11.97 -18.41
C SER A 173 13.12 -11.03 -18.33
N PHE A 174 13.23 -10.23 -17.26
CA PHE A 174 14.35 -9.32 -17.04
C PHE A 174 15.36 -9.98 -16.09
N ASP A 175 14.90 -10.36 -14.90
CA ASP A 175 15.72 -10.97 -13.88
C ASP A 175 14.88 -11.90 -13.00
N TYR A 176 14.90 -13.19 -13.35
CA TYR A 176 14.26 -14.24 -12.54
C TYR A 176 15.02 -14.50 -11.24
N GLY A 177 16.34 -14.27 -11.22
CA GLY A 177 17.19 -14.48 -10.04
C GLY A 177 16.75 -13.59 -8.88
N ALA A 178 16.38 -12.33 -9.16
CA ALA A 178 15.83 -11.42 -8.16
C ALA A 178 14.55 -11.99 -7.51
N ILE A 179 13.63 -12.54 -8.32
CA ILE A 179 12.37 -13.12 -7.84
C ILE A 179 12.65 -14.39 -7.01
N ALA A 180 13.52 -15.27 -7.51
CA ALA A 180 13.91 -16.49 -6.82
C ALA A 180 14.56 -16.18 -5.45
N CYS A 181 15.50 -15.22 -5.40
CA CYS A 181 16.14 -14.78 -4.16
C CYS A 181 15.14 -14.23 -3.14
N VAL A 182 14.22 -13.36 -3.56
CA VAL A 182 13.18 -12.82 -2.65
C VAL A 182 12.27 -13.94 -2.16
N SER A 183 11.90 -14.88 -3.02
CA SER A 183 11.08 -16.05 -2.65
C SER A 183 11.77 -16.93 -1.61
N GLU A 184 13.05 -17.26 -1.82
CA GLU A 184 13.86 -18.06 -0.89
C GLU A 184 14.06 -17.33 0.44
N LEU A 185 14.34 -16.02 0.42
CA LEU A 185 14.44 -15.20 1.61
C LEU A 185 13.14 -15.24 2.44
N LEU A 186 11.99 -15.07 1.79
CA LEU A 186 10.69 -15.10 2.47
C LEU A 186 10.40 -16.50 3.04
N PHE A 187 10.74 -17.56 2.30
CA PHE A 187 10.63 -18.94 2.79
C PHE A 187 11.49 -19.16 4.04
N ASN A 188 12.75 -18.74 4.00
CA ASN A 188 13.67 -18.88 5.13
C ASN A 188 13.19 -18.08 6.36
N ARG A 189 12.73 -16.85 6.18
CA ARG A 189 12.14 -16.03 7.24
C ARG A 189 10.89 -16.64 7.87
N THR A 190 10.10 -17.37 7.08
CA THR A 190 8.84 -17.97 7.54
C THR A 190 9.08 -19.29 8.27
N HIS A 191 10.05 -20.11 7.82
CA HIS A 191 10.20 -21.49 8.27
C HIS A 191 11.44 -21.77 9.12
N PHE A 192 12.50 -20.99 8.98
CA PHE A 192 13.80 -21.29 9.63
C PHE A 192 14.36 -20.14 10.48
N ASP A 193 13.82 -18.93 10.36
CA ASP A 193 14.29 -17.81 11.17
C ASP A 193 13.80 -17.94 12.62
N ASN A 194 14.76 -18.07 13.54
CA ASN A 194 14.54 -18.19 14.98
C ASN A 194 14.25 -16.82 15.65
N GLY A 195 13.68 -15.88 14.91
CA GLY A 195 13.29 -14.55 15.40
C GLY A 195 14.38 -13.48 15.33
N ASN A 196 15.37 -13.60 14.43
CA ASN A 196 16.45 -12.62 14.33
C ASN A 196 16.09 -11.41 13.42
N ASP A 197 15.23 -11.61 12.41
CA ASP A 197 14.66 -10.52 11.60
C ASP A 197 13.22 -10.20 12.04
N THR A 198 13.06 -9.55 13.20
CA THR A 198 11.74 -9.15 13.69
C THR A 198 11.19 -7.96 12.91
N LEU A 199 9.93 -8.05 12.47
CA LEU A 199 9.14 -6.92 11.98
C LEU A 199 9.20 -5.75 12.97
N ASP A 200 9.55 -4.54 12.51
CA ASP A 200 9.50 -3.33 13.34
C ASP A 200 8.06 -2.91 13.60
N VAL A 201 7.41 -3.59 14.55
CA VAL A 201 6.01 -3.33 14.93
C VAL A 201 5.81 -1.88 15.34
N ARG A 202 6.79 -1.26 16.01
CA ARG A 202 6.70 0.12 16.47
C ARG A 202 6.57 1.10 15.31
N TYR A 203 7.26 0.87 14.20
CA TYR A 203 7.07 1.68 13.00
C TYR A 203 5.61 1.64 12.52
N TYR A 204 5.03 0.44 12.36
CA TYR A 204 3.67 0.27 11.86
C TYR A 204 2.60 0.81 12.82
N GLU A 205 2.80 0.63 14.13
CA GLU A 205 1.89 1.14 15.16
C GLU A 205 1.83 2.67 15.22
N ASN A 206 2.90 3.33 14.79
CA ASN A 206 3.04 4.79 14.80
C ASN A 206 2.69 5.46 13.46
N LEU A 207 2.23 4.70 12.46
CA LEU A 207 1.76 5.27 11.21
C LEU A 207 0.60 6.26 11.46
N PRO A 208 0.53 7.40 10.75
CA PRO A 208 -0.50 8.41 10.95
C PRO A 208 -1.93 7.86 10.89
N ILE A 209 -2.19 6.95 9.95
CA ILE A 209 -3.49 6.27 9.79
C ILE A 209 -3.86 5.43 11.02
N VAL A 210 -2.89 4.74 11.62
CA VAL A 210 -3.10 3.91 12.81
C VAL A 210 -3.36 4.78 14.03
N ARG A 211 -2.55 5.84 14.20
CA ARG A 211 -2.73 6.80 15.30
C ARG A 211 -4.07 7.52 15.20
N PHE A 212 -4.49 7.88 13.99
CA PHE A 212 -5.80 8.49 13.74
C PHE A 212 -6.96 7.57 14.14
N ASN A 213 -6.91 6.30 13.74
CA ASN A 213 -7.95 5.32 14.11
C ASN A 213 -7.93 4.97 15.61
N LYS A 214 -6.82 5.22 16.32
CA LYS A 214 -6.71 5.09 17.79
C LYS A 214 -7.14 6.36 18.54
N ALA A 215 -7.17 7.53 17.89
CA ALA A 215 -7.44 8.80 18.54
C ALA A 215 -8.90 8.88 19.01
N THR A 216 -9.11 9.31 20.26
CA THR A 216 -10.43 9.36 20.91
C THR A 216 -11.09 10.74 20.86
N ASN A 217 -10.38 11.79 20.44
CA ASN A 217 -10.93 13.16 20.37
C ASN A 217 -10.38 13.95 19.15
N GLN A 218 -11.08 15.04 18.80
CA GLN A 218 -10.78 15.85 17.62
C GLN A 218 -9.51 16.70 17.72
N LYS A 219 -9.11 17.10 18.94
CA LYS A 219 -7.89 17.89 19.16
C LYS A 219 -6.65 17.09 18.75
N ASN A 220 -6.61 15.80 19.13
CA ASN A 220 -5.54 14.88 18.75
C ASN A 220 -5.45 14.71 17.22
N MET A 221 -6.58 14.80 16.50
CA MET A 221 -6.61 14.67 15.03
C MET A 221 -6.01 15.89 14.32
N GLN A 222 -6.19 17.11 14.86
CA GLN A 222 -5.61 18.33 14.31
C GLN A 222 -4.08 18.36 14.50
N GLU A 223 -3.61 17.98 15.69
CA GLU A 223 -2.19 17.83 15.98
C GLU A 223 -1.52 16.77 15.09
N LEU A 224 -2.21 15.65 14.80
CA LEU A 224 -1.75 14.61 13.87
C LEU A 224 -1.48 15.14 12.45
N CYS A 225 -2.30 16.07 11.95
CA CYS A 225 -2.11 16.65 10.62
C CYS A 225 -1.03 17.74 10.59
N GLN A 226 -0.67 18.32 11.75
CA GLN A 226 0.36 19.37 11.88
C GLN A 226 1.75 18.77 12.09
N ASN A 227 1.85 17.73 12.93
CA ASN A 227 3.10 16.99 13.09
C ASN A 227 2.92 15.47 13.25
N PRO A 228 2.81 14.76 12.11
CA PRO A 228 2.51 13.33 12.10
C PRO A 228 3.63 12.43 12.64
N TYR A 229 4.88 12.91 12.68
CA TYR A 229 6.06 12.11 13.06
C TYR A 229 6.83 12.61 14.31
N GLU A 230 6.46 13.74 14.91
CA GLU A 230 7.22 14.34 16.03
C GLU A 230 6.80 13.88 17.44
N TYR A 231 5.88 12.92 17.55
CA TYR A 231 5.58 12.29 18.83
C TYR A 231 6.54 11.12 19.08
N LYS A 232 7.58 11.37 19.86
CA LYS A 232 8.39 10.35 20.55
C LYS A 232 7.75 10.00 21.90
#